data_AF-A0A0F6YM45-F1
#
_entry.id   AF-A0A0F6YM45-F1
#
_cell.length_a   1.000
_cell.length_b   1.000
_cell.length_c   1.000
_cell.angle_alpha   90.00
_cell.angle_beta   90.00
_cell.angle_gamma   90.00
#
_symmetry.space_group_name_H-M   'P 1'
#
loop_
_entity.id
_entity.type
_entity.pdbx_description
1 polymer ?
#
loop_
_entity_poly.entity_id
_entity_poly.type
_entity_poly.pdbx_seq_one_letter_code
_entity_poly.pdbx_strand_id
1 'polypeptide(L)'
;MLLVASPLFLLIALGAAGAIALGAWWFSPYQQTLRAIRAAPLVRVADAPDGQLVRIVGTLRAGPRTLDAPLSHRTCAAYRVEVDVRVSTGKSSSWRSLIRDRESVDFVVEDETGRAIVKALQLEPAIVLDHHQRSGTWNDATPELDAYLARHGHSSTDFFGFNKGVRYQEGALEPGETVAILGLARWEDDPHPGAAQGGAGYRETARKKRLVIEPSALGPVRASDDPAVLS
;
A
#
# COMPACT_ATOMS: atom_id res chain seq x y z
N MET A 1 -22.42 -48.46 -1.50
CA MET A 1 -23.44 -47.41 -1.33
C MET A 1 -22.73 -46.06 -1.37
N LEU A 2 -22.88 -45.32 -2.47
CA LEU A 2 -22.47 -43.92 -2.52
C LEU A 2 -23.45 -43.14 -1.64
N LEU A 3 -22.99 -42.57 -0.52
CA LEU A 3 -23.77 -41.58 0.22
C LEU A 3 -23.94 -40.37 -0.69
N VAL A 4 -25.11 -40.25 -1.33
CA VAL A 4 -25.49 -39.01 -2.01
C VAL A 4 -25.79 -38.02 -0.91
N ALA A 5 -24.91 -37.03 -0.72
CA ALA A 5 -25.15 -35.96 0.23
C ALA A 5 -26.48 -35.27 -0.09
N SER A 6 -27.32 -35.07 0.92
CA SER A 6 -28.61 -34.39 0.74
C SER A 6 -28.40 -33.01 0.10
N PRO A 7 -29.21 -32.61 -0.89
CA PRO A 7 -29.08 -31.30 -1.54
C PRO A 7 -29.11 -30.13 -0.56
N LEU A 8 -29.84 -30.27 0.56
CA LEU A 8 -29.85 -29.28 1.65
C LEU A 8 -28.49 -29.15 2.34
N PHE A 9 -27.79 -30.27 2.56
CA PHE A 9 -26.46 -30.28 3.16
C PHE A 9 -25.43 -29.60 2.25
N LEU A 10 -25.53 -29.81 0.93
CA LEU A 10 -24.67 -29.13 -0.05
C LEU A 10 -24.90 -27.61 -0.06
N LEU A 11 -26.15 -27.15 0.03
CA LEU A 11 -26.48 -25.71 0.10
C LEU A 11 -25.94 -25.06 1.38
N ILE A 12 -26.07 -25.72 2.54
CA ILE A 12 -25.54 -25.23 3.80
C ILE A 12 -24.00 -25.17 3.76
N ALA A 13 -23.36 -26.22 3.24
CA ALA A 13 -21.90 -26.25 3.10
C ALA A 13 -21.38 -25.15 2.18
N LEU A 14 -22.07 -24.87 1.06
CA LEU A 14 -21.71 -23.80 0.14
C LEU A 14 -21.90 -22.41 0.78
N GLY A 15 -23.00 -22.21 1.53
CA GLY A 15 -23.25 -20.99 2.27
C GLY A 15 -22.20 -20.73 3.35
N ALA A 16 -21.85 -21.76 4.12
CA ALA A 16 -20.81 -21.67 5.15
C ALA A 16 -19.42 -21.38 4.54
N ALA A 17 -19.05 -22.07 3.46
CA ALA A 17 -17.80 -21.80 2.75
C ALA A 17 -17.75 -20.37 2.19
N GLY A 18 -18.86 -19.89 1.62
CA GLY A 18 -19.00 -18.51 1.16
C GLY A 18 -18.83 -17.50 2.31
N ALA A 19 -19.47 -17.73 3.45
CA ALA A 19 -19.34 -16.87 4.63
C ALA A 19 -17.90 -16.84 5.18
N ILE A 20 -17.21 -17.98 5.23
CA ILE A 20 -15.82 -18.08 5.66
C ILE A 20 -14.90 -17.30 4.70
N ALA A 21 -15.07 -17.48 3.39
CA ALA A 21 -14.28 -16.78 2.39
C ALA A 21 -14.49 -15.26 2.43
N LEU A 22 -15.74 -14.81 2.55
CA LEU A 22 -16.09 -13.40 2.73
C LEU A 22 -15.51 -12.83 4.02
N GLY A 23 -15.60 -13.57 5.13
CA GLY A 23 -15.00 -13.19 6.40
C GLY A 23 -13.49 -13.03 6.29
N ALA A 24 -12.79 -14.01 5.74
CA ALA A 24 -11.33 -13.96 5.56
C ALA A 24 -10.89 -12.77 4.70
N TRP A 25 -11.63 -12.46 3.63
CA TRP A 25 -11.38 -11.28 2.80
C TRP A 25 -11.64 -9.98 3.56
N TRP A 26 -12.78 -9.89 4.27
CA TRP A 26 -13.19 -8.71 5.03
C TRP A 26 -12.19 -8.35 6.15
N PHE A 27 -11.67 -9.37 6.83
CA PHE A 27 -10.69 -9.21 7.90
C PHE A 27 -9.24 -9.10 7.40
N SER A 28 -9.00 -9.10 6.09
CA SER A 28 -7.63 -8.91 5.56
C SER A 28 -7.05 -7.54 5.96
N PRO A 29 -5.74 -7.42 6.26
CA PRO A 29 -5.10 -6.15 6.59
C PRO A 29 -5.31 -5.07 5.53
N TYR A 30 -5.36 -5.48 4.25
CA TYR A 30 -5.68 -4.61 3.12
C TYR A 30 -7.07 -3.97 3.28
N GLN A 31 -8.11 -4.79 3.47
CA GLN A 31 -9.47 -4.29 3.65
C GLN A 31 -9.66 -3.50 4.95
N GLN A 32 -8.91 -3.81 6.01
CA GLN A 32 -8.90 -2.99 7.22
C GLN A 32 -8.37 -1.58 6.95
N THR A 33 -7.26 -1.47 6.20
CA THR A 33 -6.64 -0.18 5.81
C THR A 33 -7.59 0.65 4.95
N LEU A 34 -8.20 0.05 3.91
CA LEU A 34 -9.16 0.75 3.06
C LEU A 34 -10.41 1.23 3.81
N ARG A 35 -10.85 0.47 4.83
CA ARG A 35 -11.97 0.88 5.69
C ARG A 35 -11.59 2.05 6.58
N ALA A 36 -10.39 2.03 7.16
CA ALA A 36 -9.89 3.15 7.96
C ALA A 36 -9.81 4.43 7.12
N ILE A 37 -9.27 4.36 5.90
CA ILE A 37 -9.21 5.50 4.97
C ILE A 37 -10.62 6.03 4.68
N ARG A 38 -11.56 5.16 4.28
CA ARG A 38 -12.95 5.57 3.96
C ARG A 38 -13.73 6.17 5.13
N ALA A 39 -13.45 5.71 6.35
CA ALA A 39 -14.16 6.18 7.54
C ALA A 39 -13.72 7.60 7.95
N ALA A 40 -12.55 8.06 7.51
CA ALA A 40 -12.05 9.38 7.85
C ALA A 40 -12.70 10.48 6.97
N PRO A 41 -12.90 11.69 7.53
CA PRO A 41 -13.49 12.80 6.80
C PRO A 41 -12.62 13.19 5.61
N LEU A 42 -13.21 13.21 4.41
CA LEU A 42 -12.56 13.74 3.22
C LEU A 42 -12.52 15.26 3.31
N VAL A 43 -11.33 15.84 3.23
CA VAL A 43 -11.11 17.29 3.22
C VAL A 43 -10.18 17.65 2.07
N ARG A 44 -10.31 18.88 1.58
CA ARG A 44 -9.31 19.48 0.70
C ARG A 44 -8.11 19.90 1.52
N VAL A 45 -6.92 19.95 0.90
CA VAL A 45 -5.66 20.30 1.57
C VAL A 45 -5.76 21.63 2.30
N ALA A 46 -6.32 22.67 1.68
CA ALA A 46 -6.44 23.99 2.31
C ALA A 46 -7.42 24.03 3.50
N ASP A 47 -8.38 23.11 3.55
CA ASP A 47 -9.43 23.07 4.57
C ASP A 47 -9.12 22.09 5.71
N ALA A 48 -7.96 21.42 5.67
CA ALA A 48 -7.59 20.41 6.65
C ALA A 48 -7.51 21.00 8.07
N PRO A 49 -8.34 20.54 9.03
CA PRO A 49 -8.28 21.03 10.41
C PRO A 49 -7.00 20.58 11.11
N ASP A 50 -6.29 21.53 11.73
CA ASP A 50 -5.07 21.24 12.50
C ASP A 50 -5.36 20.27 13.66
N GLY A 51 -4.49 19.26 13.81
CA GLY A 51 -4.54 18.30 14.90
C GLY A 51 -5.64 17.25 14.78
N GLN A 52 -6.26 17.09 13.61
CA GLN A 52 -7.29 16.07 13.37
C GLN A 52 -6.83 15.01 12.37
N LEU A 53 -7.39 13.80 12.51
CA LEU A 53 -7.28 12.77 11.49
C LEU A 53 -8.16 13.12 10.30
N VAL A 54 -7.55 13.20 9.13
CA VAL A 54 -8.23 13.55 7.88
C VAL A 54 -7.86 12.60 6.78
N ARG A 55 -8.77 12.45 5.80
CA ARG A 55 -8.48 11.87 4.49
C ARG A 55 -8.32 13.01 3.49
N ILE A 56 -7.21 13.03 2.75
CA ILE A 56 -7.02 13.88 1.57
C ILE A 56 -6.90 12.99 0.34
N VAL A 57 -7.42 13.45 -0.79
CA VAL A 57 -7.24 12.80 -2.10
C VAL A 57 -6.61 13.81 -3.03
N GLY A 58 -5.55 13.42 -3.72
CA GLY A 58 -4.87 14.31 -4.66
C GLY A 58 -3.85 13.58 -5.50
N THR A 59 -3.16 14.32 -6.35
CA THR A 59 -2.09 13.79 -7.19
C THR A 59 -0.80 13.68 -6.39
N LEU A 60 -0.18 12.51 -6.43
CA LEU A 60 1.13 12.26 -5.85
C LEU A 60 2.20 13.03 -6.63
N ARG A 61 3.07 13.71 -5.89
CA ARG A 61 4.29 14.37 -6.39
C ARG A 61 5.49 13.79 -5.65
N ALA A 62 6.62 13.69 -6.36
CA ALA A 62 7.86 13.22 -5.76
C ALA A 62 8.28 14.12 -4.59
N GLY A 63 8.77 13.48 -3.53
CA GLY A 63 9.39 14.16 -2.39
C GLY A 63 10.90 14.36 -2.58
N PRO A 64 11.65 14.58 -1.48
CA PRO A 64 13.10 14.75 -1.53
C PRO A 64 13.86 13.49 -1.99
N ARG A 65 13.24 12.31 -1.87
CA ARG A 65 13.78 11.03 -2.31
C ARG A 65 12.70 10.26 -3.05
N THR A 66 13.14 9.31 -3.87
CA THR A 66 12.31 8.30 -4.53
C THR A 66 12.88 6.93 -4.26
N LEU A 67 12.03 5.91 -4.38
CA LEU A 67 12.39 4.50 -4.35
C LEU A 67 12.39 3.95 -5.77
N ASP A 68 13.06 2.82 -5.93
CA ASP A 68 13.02 1.99 -7.12
C ASP A 68 12.34 0.67 -6.74
N ALA A 69 11.15 0.41 -7.30
CA ALA A 69 10.37 -0.78 -6.97
C ALA A 69 11.14 -2.05 -7.42
N PRO A 70 11.38 -3.02 -6.51
CA PRO A 70 12.39 -4.06 -6.73
C PRO A 70 12.08 -5.04 -7.86
N LEU A 71 10.82 -5.18 -8.29
CA LEU A 71 10.42 -6.12 -9.35
C LEU A 71 10.05 -5.45 -10.68
N SER A 72 9.46 -4.26 -10.66
CA SER A 72 9.04 -3.52 -11.86
C SER A 72 10.02 -2.42 -12.27
N HIS A 73 10.95 -2.05 -11.40
CA HIS A 73 11.86 -0.91 -11.56
C HIS A 73 11.16 0.45 -11.71
N ARG A 74 9.93 0.56 -11.20
CA ARG A 74 9.16 1.80 -11.23
C ARG A 74 9.68 2.76 -10.17
N THR A 75 9.88 4.02 -10.56
CA THR A 75 10.24 5.09 -9.63
C THR A 75 9.01 5.50 -8.82
N CYS A 76 9.05 5.27 -7.51
CA CYS A 76 7.85 5.41 -6.67
C CYS A 76 8.14 6.07 -5.31
N ALA A 77 7.10 6.51 -4.62
CA ALA A 77 7.16 6.99 -3.24
C ALA A 77 6.97 5.86 -2.21
N ALA A 78 6.27 4.79 -2.59
CA ALA A 78 6.10 3.58 -1.79
C ALA A 78 5.89 2.38 -2.71
N TYR A 79 6.29 1.19 -2.25
CA TYR A 79 5.98 -0.06 -2.92
C TYR A 79 5.51 -1.13 -1.93
N ARG A 80 4.83 -2.16 -2.45
CA ARG A 80 4.49 -3.38 -1.73
C ARG A 80 4.74 -4.57 -2.63
N VAL A 81 5.49 -5.55 -2.13
CA VAL A 81 5.75 -6.82 -2.82
C VAL A 81 5.17 -7.99 -2.04
N GLU A 82 4.46 -8.86 -2.74
CA GLU A 82 4.01 -10.14 -2.25
C GLU A 82 4.57 -11.27 -3.10
N VAL A 83 5.29 -12.18 -2.45
CA VAL A 83 5.74 -13.42 -3.08
C VAL A 83 5.11 -14.60 -2.39
N ASP A 84 4.47 -15.47 -3.16
CA ASP A 84 3.85 -16.69 -2.68
C ASP A 84 4.41 -17.90 -3.42
N VAL A 85 4.59 -19.00 -2.70
CA VAL A 85 5.02 -20.28 -3.25
C VAL A 85 3.88 -21.29 -3.22
N ARG A 86 3.77 -22.08 -4.29
CA ARG A 86 2.84 -23.19 -4.38
C ARG A 86 3.39 -24.38 -3.62
N VAL A 87 2.64 -24.85 -2.63
CA VAL A 87 2.95 -26.05 -1.84
C VAL A 87 1.91 -27.12 -2.15
N SER A 88 2.35 -28.34 -2.41
CA SER A 88 1.46 -29.47 -2.71
C SER A 88 1.52 -30.52 -1.61
N THR A 89 0.35 -30.96 -1.14
CA THR A 89 0.21 -32.03 -0.16
C THR A 89 -0.76 -33.06 -0.71
N GLY A 90 -0.23 -34.22 -1.14
CA GLY A 90 -1.01 -35.26 -1.79
C GLY A 90 -1.68 -34.76 -3.09
N LYS A 91 -3.02 -34.77 -3.12
CA LYS A 91 -3.83 -34.28 -4.26
C LYS A 91 -4.25 -32.81 -4.15
N SER A 92 -3.82 -32.11 -3.11
CA SER A 92 -4.15 -30.71 -2.85
C SER A 92 -2.95 -29.80 -3.07
N SER A 93 -3.18 -28.56 -3.47
CA SER A 93 -2.15 -27.52 -3.50
C SER A 93 -2.68 -26.22 -2.92
N SER A 94 -1.85 -25.50 -2.18
CA SER A 94 -2.14 -24.18 -1.64
C SER A 94 -1.00 -23.20 -1.92
N TRP A 95 -1.31 -21.90 -1.83
CA TRP A 95 -0.30 -20.85 -1.87
C TRP A 95 0.10 -20.49 -0.45
N ARG A 96 1.41 -20.41 -0.20
CA ARG A 96 1.98 -19.99 1.07
C ARG A 96 2.79 -18.72 0.85
N SER A 97 2.56 -17.74 1.72
CA SER A 97 3.36 -16.51 1.77
C SER A 97 4.84 -16.85 2.02
N LEU A 98 5.69 -16.31 1.15
CA LEU A 98 7.14 -16.43 1.21
C LEU A 98 7.74 -15.08 1.62
N ILE A 99 7.41 -14.01 0.89
CA ILE A 99 7.87 -12.64 1.18
C ILE A 99 6.66 -11.70 1.25
N ARG A 100 6.71 -10.79 2.22
CA ARG A 100 5.90 -9.58 2.30
C ARG A 100 6.84 -8.43 2.57
N ASP A 101 7.20 -7.71 1.51
CA ASP A 101 8.14 -6.59 1.56
C ASP A 101 7.42 -5.28 1.25
N ARG A 102 7.84 -4.20 1.90
CA ARG A 102 7.28 -2.86 1.70
C ARG A 102 8.29 -1.80 2.12
N GLU A 103 8.36 -0.73 1.36
CA GLU A 103 9.13 0.45 1.72
C GLU A 103 8.40 1.72 1.28
N SER A 104 8.67 2.83 1.96
CA SER A 104 8.07 4.12 1.68
C SER A 104 8.98 5.27 2.09
N VAL A 105 8.97 6.36 1.33
CA VAL A 105 9.71 7.61 1.60
C VAL A 105 8.77 8.81 1.57
N ASP A 106 9.12 9.90 2.26
CA ASP A 106 8.31 11.12 2.28
C ASP A 106 8.00 11.61 0.86
N PHE A 107 6.75 12.00 0.63
CA PHE A 107 6.27 12.51 -0.67
C PHE A 107 5.29 13.66 -0.48
N VAL A 108 4.78 14.21 -1.59
CA VAL A 108 3.82 15.31 -1.56
C VAL A 108 2.53 14.86 -2.23
N VAL A 109 1.39 15.29 -1.70
CA VAL A 109 0.09 15.16 -2.36
C VAL A 109 -0.44 16.56 -2.65
N GLU A 110 -0.91 16.75 -3.87
CA GLU A 110 -1.41 18.03 -4.38
C GLU A 110 -2.86 17.87 -4.86
N ASP A 111 -3.75 18.71 -4.34
CA ASP A 111 -5.09 18.90 -4.89
C ASP A 111 -5.22 20.32 -5.47
N GLU A 112 -6.41 20.70 -5.92
CA GLU A 112 -6.65 22.03 -6.47
C GLU A 112 -6.50 23.18 -5.46
N THR A 113 -6.44 22.87 -4.17
CA THR A 113 -6.39 23.86 -3.08
C THR A 113 -5.01 24.03 -2.46
N GLY A 114 -4.13 23.04 -2.60
CA GLY A 114 -2.78 23.15 -2.05
C GLY A 114 -1.96 21.87 -2.09
N ARG A 115 -0.87 21.88 -1.31
CA ARG A 115 0.08 20.77 -1.18
C ARG A 115 0.21 20.33 0.26
N ALA A 116 0.23 19.02 0.46
CA ALA A 116 0.45 18.36 1.74
C ALA A 116 1.72 17.51 1.67
N ILE A 117 2.63 17.67 2.62
CA ILE A 117 3.77 16.76 2.79
C ILE A 117 3.29 15.53 3.55
N VAL A 118 3.50 14.35 2.99
CA VAL A 118 3.19 13.09 3.63
C VAL A 118 4.45 12.52 4.27
N LYS A 119 4.44 12.37 5.59
CA LYS A 119 5.51 11.69 6.33
C LYS A 119 5.31 10.19 6.22
N ALA A 120 6.25 9.53 5.54
CA ALA A 120 6.16 8.11 5.25
C ALA A 120 6.69 7.21 6.37
N LEU A 121 7.11 7.80 7.50
CA LEU A 121 7.53 7.04 8.67
C LEU A 121 6.38 6.14 9.13
N GLN A 122 6.60 4.82 9.12
CA GLN A 122 5.60 3.81 9.45
C GLN A 122 4.36 3.80 8.55
N LEU A 123 4.45 4.34 7.32
CA LEU A 123 3.33 4.33 6.40
C LEU A 123 2.81 2.90 6.16
N GLU A 124 1.49 2.76 6.21
CA GLU A 124 0.77 1.53 5.91
C GLU A 124 0.21 1.61 4.48
N PRO A 125 0.89 1.01 3.48
CA PRO A 125 0.44 1.05 2.11
C PRO A 125 -0.67 0.01 1.88
N ALA A 126 -1.84 0.47 1.41
CA ALA A 126 -2.84 -0.37 0.76
C ALA A 126 -2.77 -0.13 -0.76
N ILE A 127 -1.70 -0.62 -1.36
CA ILE A 127 -1.41 -0.44 -2.79
C ILE A 127 -2.01 -1.60 -3.58
N VAL A 128 -2.61 -1.29 -4.74
CA VAL A 128 -3.07 -2.28 -5.72
C VAL A 128 -1.86 -3.00 -6.31
N LEU A 129 -1.86 -4.33 -6.26
CA LEU A 129 -0.80 -5.14 -6.85
C LEU A 129 -1.07 -5.34 -8.35
N ASP A 130 -0.49 -4.50 -9.19
CA ASP A 130 -0.74 -4.40 -10.63
C ASP A 130 0.37 -5.04 -11.48
N HIS A 131 1.57 -5.23 -10.93
CA HIS A 131 2.65 -5.96 -11.58
C HIS A 131 2.64 -7.44 -11.16
N HIS A 132 2.71 -8.35 -12.14
CA HIS A 132 2.57 -9.79 -11.91
C HIS A 132 3.59 -10.62 -12.70
N GLN A 133 4.33 -11.47 -12.00
CA GLN A 133 5.25 -12.44 -12.59
C GLN A 133 5.09 -13.82 -11.96
N ARG A 134 5.48 -14.88 -12.68
CA ARG A 134 5.38 -16.27 -12.20
C ARG A 134 6.55 -17.12 -12.71
N SER A 135 7.07 -17.99 -11.85
CA SER A 135 8.03 -19.05 -12.21
C SER A 135 7.52 -20.42 -11.74
N GLY A 136 8.09 -21.50 -12.27
CA GLY A 136 7.68 -22.88 -11.97
C GLY A 136 8.37 -23.93 -12.84
N THR A 137 7.84 -25.16 -12.79
CA THR A 137 8.39 -26.36 -13.46
C THR A 137 8.63 -26.20 -14.97
N TRP A 138 7.90 -25.29 -15.62
CA TRP A 138 7.99 -25.04 -17.06
C TRP A 138 8.43 -23.61 -17.42
N ASN A 139 8.76 -22.79 -16.42
CA ASN A 139 9.20 -21.41 -16.61
C ASN A 139 10.17 -21.03 -15.49
N ASP A 140 11.46 -20.93 -15.81
CA ASP A 140 12.47 -20.56 -14.82
C ASP A 140 12.22 -19.15 -14.28
N ALA A 141 12.68 -18.90 -13.05
CA ALA A 141 12.75 -17.53 -12.56
C ALA A 141 13.79 -16.76 -13.38
N THR A 142 13.52 -15.49 -13.67
CA THR A 142 14.56 -14.64 -14.25
C THR A 142 15.68 -14.41 -13.23
N PRO A 143 16.91 -14.08 -13.66
CA PRO A 143 18.01 -13.80 -12.74
C PRO A 143 17.68 -12.73 -11.70
N GLU A 144 16.85 -11.74 -12.05
CA GLU A 144 16.40 -10.68 -11.16
C GLU A 144 15.48 -11.22 -10.07
N LEU A 145 14.54 -12.11 -10.41
CA LEU A 145 13.64 -12.75 -9.45
C LEU A 145 14.40 -13.69 -8.52
N ASP A 146 15.39 -14.43 -9.03
CA ASP A 146 16.25 -15.27 -8.19
C ASP A 146 17.12 -14.43 -7.26
N ALA A 147 17.69 -13.32 -7.73
CA ALA A 147 18.42 -12.38 -6.90
C ALA A 147 17.53 -11.74 -5.83
N TYR A 148 16.26 -11.47 -6.15
CA TYR A 148 15.26 -10.98 -5.20
C TYR A 148 14.90 -12.04 -4.15
N LEU A 149 14.70 -13.31 -4.54
CA LEU A 149 14.50 -14.37 -3.56
C LEU A 149 15.73 -14.55 -2.65
N ALA A 150 16.93 -14.57 -3.24
CA ALA A 150 18.18 -14.80 -2.53
C ALA A 150 18.47 -13.72 -1.49
N ARG A 151 18.26 -12.43 -1.82
CA ARG A 151 18.44 -11.33 -0.84
C ARG A 151 17.49 -11.43 0.36
N HIS A 152 16.34 -12.08 0.18
CA HIS A 152 15.36 -12.36 1.24
C HIS A 152 15.54 -13.76 1.87
N GLY A 153 16.63 -14.47 1.57
CA GLY A 153 16.95 -15.78 2.16
C GLY A 153 16.13 -16.95 1.60
N HIS A 154 15.58 -16.81 0.39
CA HIS A 154 14.76 -17.82 -0.27
C HIS A 154 15.36 -18.27 -1.62
N SER A 155 14.83 -19.36 -2.16
CA SER A 155 15.22 -19.91 -3.47
C SER A 155 14.00 -20.37 -4.26
N SER A 156 14.04 -20.15 -5.57
CA SER A 156 13.07 -20.61 -6.56
C SER A 156 13.10 -22.12 -6.77
N THR A 157 14.16 -22.81 -6.35
CA THR A 157 14.33 -24.26 -6.46
C THR A 157 14.26 -24.96 -5.10
N ASP A 158 13.88 -26.24 -5.10
CA ASP A 158 13.98 -27.10 -3.93
C ASP A 158 15.40 -27.69 -3.78
N PHE A 159 15.61 -28.50 -2.73
CA PHE A 159 16.93 -29.11 -2.44
C PHE A 159 17.39 -30.09 -3.53
N PHE A 160 16.50 -30.53 -4.42
CA PHE A 160 16.81 -31.43 -5.54
C PHE A 160 16.94 -30.67 -6.87
N GLY A 161 16.84 -29.33 -6.85
CA GLY A 161 16.96 -28.48 -8.04
C GLY A 161 15.67 -28.39 -8.88
N PHE A 162 14.52 -28.85 -8.38
CA PHE A 162 13.25 -28.67 -9.07
C PHE A 162 12.68 -27.28 -8.82
N ASN A 163 12.20 -26.63 -9.87
CA ASN A 163 11.56 -25.33 -9.77
C ASN A 163 10.25 -25.39 -8.97
N LYS A 164 10.15 -24.53 -7.98
CA LYS A 164 8.92 -24.26 -7.25
C LYS A 164 8.02 -23.36 -8.07
N GLY A 165 6.72 -23.60 -8.02
CA GLY A 165 5.75 -22.64 -8.55
C GLY A 165 5.73 -21.39 -7.67
N VAL A 166 6.29 -20.27 -8.13
CA VAL A 166 6.33 -19.00 -7.38
C VAL A 166 5.51 -17.96 -8.12
N ARG A 167 4.76 -17.14 -7.38
CA ARG A 167 4.05 -15.97 -7.87
C ARG A 167 4.60 -14.73 -7.19
N TYR A 168 4.94 -13.74 -8.00
CA TYR A 168 5.44 -12.44 -7.56
C TYR A 168 4.42 -11.39 -7.96
N GLN A 169 4.05 -10.55 -7.01
CA GLN A 169 3.13 -9.45 -7.21
C GLN A 169 3.73 -8.20 -6.59
N GLU A 170 3.63 -7.08 -7.29
CA GLU A 170 4.10 -5.80 -6.78
C GLU A 170 3.10 -4.70 -7.14
N GLY A 171 2.98 -3.72 -6.26
CA GLY A 171 2.31 -2.45 -6.51
C GLY A 171 3.21 -1.31 -6.07
N ALA A 172 3.06 -0.15 -6.69
CA ALA A 172 3.83 1.05 -6.40
C ALA A 172 2.92 2.29 -6.37
N LEU A 173 3.28 3.31 -5.58
CA LEU A 173 2.69 4.64 -5.63
C LEU A 173 3.60 5.56 -6.44
N GLU A 174 3.22 5.85 -7.67
CA GLU A 174 4.05 6.57 -8.65
C GLU A 174 3.72 8.07 -8.68
N PRO A 175 4.71 8.95 -8.91
CA PRO A 175 4.44 10.37 -9.15
C PRO A 175 3.49 10.55 -10.35
N GLY A 176 2.42 11.32 -10.13
CA GLY A 176 1.36 11.54 -11.12
C GLY A 176 0.08 10.76 -10.87
N GLU A 177 0.10 9.75 -10.00
CA GLU A 177 -1.10 8.99 -9.63
C GLU A 177 -1.99 9.73 -8.65
N THR A 178 -3.28 9.42 -8.67
CA THR A 178 -4.23 9.89 -7.65
C THR A 178 -4.20 8.95 -6.46
N VAL A 179 -3.94 9.49 -5.27
CA VAL A 179 -3.83 8.72 -4.04
C VAL A 179 -4.69 9.31 -2.93
N ALA A 180 -5.24 8.43 -2.08
CA ALA A 180 -5.88 8.80 -0.83
C ALA A 180 -4.89 8.64 0.33
N ILE A 181 -4.73 9.69 1.14
CA ILE A 181 -3.88 9.70 2.33
C ILE A 181 -4.74 9.93 3.56
N LEU A 182 -4.58 9.06 4.55
CA LEU A 182 -5.12 9.23 5.88
C LEU A 182 -3.98 9.46 6.87
N GLY A 183 -4.06 10.54 7.65
CA GLY A 183 -3.15 10.79 8.75
C GLY A 183 -3.55 12.03 9.56
N LEU A 184 -2.71 12.41 10.51
CA LEU A 184 -2.90 13.62 11.33
C LEU A 184 -2.50 14.84 10.52
N ALA A 185 -3.42 15.78 10.33
CA ALA A 185 -3.13 17.07 9.72
C ALA A 185 -2.42 18.00 10.70
N ARG A 186 -1.29 18.58 10.27
CA ARG A 186 -0.56 19.62 10.98
C ARG A 186 -0.15 20.76 10.08
N TRP A 187 -0.51 21.98 10.47
CA TRP A 187 -0.05 23.20 9.83
C TRP A 187 1.18 23.73 10.54
N GLU A 188 2.32 23.67 9.86
CA GLU A 188 3.58 24.22 10.35
C GLU A 188 4.07 25.36 9.44
N ASP A 189 4.94 26.20 9.99
CA ASP A 189 5.62 27.22 9.20
C ASP A 189 6.55 26.56 8.18
N ASP A 190 6.51 27.02 6.94
CA ASP A 190 7.41 26.55 5.91
C ASP A 190 8.85 26.98 6.27
N PRO A 191 9.77 26.01 6.46
CA PRO A 191 11.16 26.29 6.84
C PRO A 191 11.94 26.92 5.69
N HIS A 192 11.42 26.97 4.46
CA HIS A 192 12.14 27.52 3.33
C HIS A 192 12.40 29.03 3.52
N PRO A 193 13.63 29.54 3.32
CA PRO A 193 13.98 30.94 3.58
C PRO A 193 13.13 31.96 2.80
N GLY A 194 12.64 31.58 1.61
CA GLY A 194 11.74 32.39 0.78
C GLY A 194 10.26 32.37 1.21
N ALA A 195 9.90 31.67 2.30
CA ALA A 195 8.53 31.61 2.81
C ALA A 195 8.14 32.81 3.69
N ALA A 196 9.08 33.70 4.00
CA ALA A 196 8.80 34.96 4.68
C ALA A 196 8.11 35.93 3.70
N GLN A 197 6.85 36.28 3.97
CA GLN A 197 6.19 37.34 3.21
C GLN A 197 6.67 38.70 3.74
N GLY A 198 7.32 39.48 2.88
CA GLY A 198 7.86 40.80 3.20
C GLY A 198 6.76 41.81 3.52
N GLY A 199 6.55 42.08 4.80
CA GLY A 199 5.87 43.28 5.29
C GLY A 199 6.91 44.26 5.81
N ALA A 200 6.95 45.46 5.27
CA ALA A 200 7.78 46.55 5.81
C ALA A 200 7.22 46.98 7.18
N GLY A 201 7.78 46.45 8.27
CA GLY A 201 7.48 46.89 9.63
C GLY A 201 7.70 45.80 10.68
N TYR A 202 7.92 46.24 11.93
CA TYR A 202 8.20 45.45 13.14
C TYR A 202 7.10 44.43 13.56
N ARG A 203 6.14 44.12 12.68
CA ARG A 203 5.15 43.06 12.91
C ARG A 203 5.74 41.73 12.45
N GLU A 204 5.63 40.73 13.31
CA GLU A 204 5.97 39.33 13.06
C GLU A 204 5.58 38.94 11.62
N THR A 205 6.59 38.71 10.77
CA THR A 205 6.38 38.35 9.36
C THR A 205 5.62 37.03 9.31
N ALA A 206 4.37 37.08 8.85
CA ALA A 206 3.59 35.88 8.62
C ALA A 206 4.35 34.96 7.65
N ARG A 207 4.79 33.80 8.15
CA ARG A 207 5.42 32.77 7.33
C ARG A 207 4.32 32.03 6.56
N LYS A 208 4.63 31.66 5.33
CA LYS A 208 3.77 30.74 4.58
C LYS A 208 3.68 29.43 5.36
N LYS A 209 2.46 28.96 5.60
CA LYS A 209 2.23 27.65 6.23
C LYS A 209 2.21 26.54 5.19
N ARG A 210 2.58 25.33 5.62
CA ARG A 210 2.44 24.09 4.83
C ARG A 210 1.70 23.04 5.65
N LEU A 211 0.90 22.23 4.97
CA LEU A 211 0.25 21.08 5.58
C LEU A 211 1.22 19.90 5.60
N VAL A 212 1.32 19.24 6.75
CA VAL A 212 2.01 17.98 6.94
C VAL A 212 0.99 16.94 7.40
N ILE A 213 1.00 15.78 6.76
CA ILE A 213 0.26 14.60 7.19
C ILE A 213 1.26 13.66 7.85
N GLU A 214 1.06 13.39 9.14
CA GLU A 214 1.97 12.60 9.96
C GLU A 214 1.27 11.49 10.75
N PRO A 215 2.03 10.52 11.30
CA PRO A 215 1.47 9.52 12.20
C PRO A 215 0.77 10.15 13.41
N SER A 216 -0.26 9.49 13.91
CA SER A 216 -1.00 9.90 15.11
C SER A 216 -0.86 8.86 16.23
N ALA A 217 -1.27 9.22 17.44
CA ALA A 217 -1.42 8.23 18.53
C ALA A 217 -2.43 7.12 18.19
N LEU A 218 -3.37 7.37 17.26
CA LEU A 218 -4.39 6.42 16.83
C LEU A 218 -3.90 5.49 15.70
N GLY A 219 -2.70 5.73 15.15
CA GLY A 219 -2.10 4.88 14.14
C GLY A 219 -1.24 5.61 13.12
N PRO A 220 -0.62 4.84 12.21
CA PRO A 220 0.26 5.35 11.18
C PRO A 220 -0.49 6.13 10.10
N VAL A 221 0.29 6.80 9.24
CA VAL A 221 -0.20 7.30 7.96
C VAL A 221 -0.58 6.11 7.08
N ARG A 222 -1.72 6.20 6.40
CA ARG A 222 -2.18 5.19 5.43
C ARG A 222 -2.28 5.82 4.05
N ALA A 223 -1.83 5.10 3.03
CA ALA A 223 -1.89 5.56 1.65
C ALA A 223 -2.43 4.46 0.73
N SER A 224 -3.22 4.84 -0.26
CA SER A 224 -3.80 3.91 -1.24
C SER A 224 -4.10 4.60 -2.56
N ASP A 225 -3.86 3.88 -3.64
CA ASP A 225 -4.26 4.14 -5.03
C ASP A 225 -5.57 3.39 -5.40
N ASP A 226 -6.16 2.64 -4.46
CA ASP A 226 -7.36 1.85 -4.73
C ASP A 226 -8.55 2.78 -5.03
N PRO A 227 -9.20 2.65 -6.21
CA PRO A 227 -10.33 3.48 -6.59
C PRO A 227 -11.46 3.52 -5.56
N ALA A 228 -11.61 2.49 -4.74
CA ALA A 228 -12.63 2.42 -3.69
C ALA A 228 -12.48 3.49 -2.59
N VAL A 229 -11.33 4.17 -2.51
CA VAL A 229 -11.05 5.16 -1.45
C VAL A 229 -10.72 6.55 -1.97
N LEU A 230 -10.73 6.75 -3.30
CA LEU A 230 -10.45 8.03 -3.96
C LEU A 230 -11.66 8.97 -4.04
N SER A 231 -12.85 8.50 -3.65
CA SER A 231 -14.11 9.29 -3.62
C SER A 231 -14.66 9.49 -2.22
#